data_AF-A0A6M0BL01-F1
#
_entry.id   AF-A0A6M0BL01-F1
#
_cell.length_a   1.000
_cell.length_b   1.000
_cell.length_c   1.000
_cell.angle_alpha   90.00
_cell.angle_beta   90.00
_cell.angle_gamma   90.00
#
_symmetry.space_group_name_H-M   'P 1'
#
loop_
_entity.id
_entity.type
_entity.pdbx_description
1 polymer ?
#
loop_
_entity_poly.entity_id
_entity_poly.type
_entity_poly.pdbx_seq_one_letter_code
_entity_poly.pdbx_strand_id
1 'polypeptide(L)'
;IGVCLGGFIAGIIYTTRAGLYILDIVDHFVTNYNLMLVAIFQSILVGWLYGAEKLRRYINKVSDWKVGKWWNFSIKYLIPMALVALLATQFSKDIRTPYEGYPAWALGIGWAMVFLPLLIFLSLLVTDKTLINGRTD
;
A
#
# COMPACT_ATOMS: atom_id res chain seq x y z
N ILE A 1 17.52 -3.93 18.10
CA ILE A 1 16.92 -4.26 19.42
C ILE A 1 15.52 -3.67 19.56
N GLY A 2 15.30 -2.35 19.41
CA GLY A 2 13.97 -1.75 19.54
C GLY A 2 12.90 -2.33 18.59
N VAL A 3 13.21 -2.48 17.30
CA VAL A 3 12.28 -3.06 16.31
C VAL A 3 11.93 -4.52 16.64
N CYS A 4 12.92 -5.33 17.03
CA CYS A 4 12.71 -6.74 17.37
C CYS A 4 11.83 -6.90 18.62
N LEU A 5 12.06 -6.08 19.65
CA LEU A 5 11.24 -6.08 20.87
C LEU A 5 9.80 -5.62 20.59
N GLY A 6 9.64 -4.55 19.79
CA GLY A 6 8.33 -4.10 19.35
C GLY A 6 7.56 -5.17 18.58
N GLY A 7 8.23 -5.84 17.62
CA GLY A 7 7.66 -6.95 16.86
C GLY A 7 7.29 -8.15 17.73
N PHE A 8 8.11 -8.48 18.74
CA PHE A 8 7.81 -9.56 19.68
C PHE A 8 6.55 -9.28 20.51
N ILE A 9 6.43 -8.07 21.06
CA ILE A 9 5.25 -7.66 21.84
C ILE A 9 3.99 -7.65 20.97
N ALA A 10 4.08 -7.10 19.75
CA ALA A 10 2.97 -7.12 18.80
C ALA A 10 2.56 -8.55 18.39
N GLY A 11 3.55 -9.44 18.22
CA GLY A 11 3.36 -10.85 17.86
C GLY A 11 2.57 -11.65 18.90
N ILE A 12 2.74 -11.36 20.20
CA ILE A 12 2.03 -12.06 21.29
C ILE A 12 0.51 -11.91 21.19
N ILE A 13 0.00 -10.80 20.65
CA ILE A 13 -1.44 -10.60 20.48
C ILE A 13 -2.02 -11.66 19.52
N TYR A 14 -1.26 -12.04 18.50
CA TYR A 14 -1.67 -13.04 17.50
C TYR A 14 -1.55 -14.50 17.97
N THR A 15 -0.84 -14.78 19.07
CA THR A 15 -0.71 -16.15 19.61
C THR A 15 -1.78 -16.51 20.63
N THR A 16 -2.70 -15.59 20.93
CA THR A 16 -3.83 -15.80 21.84
C THR A 16 -4.94 -16.64 21.17
N ARG A 17 -5.89 -17.21 21.93
CA ARG A 17 -7.01 -18.01 21.39
C ARG A 17 -7.86 -17.30 20.32
N ALA A 18 -7.93 -15.97 20.38
CA ALA A 18 -8.61 -15.14 19.39
C ALA A 18 -7.68 -14.60 18.29
N GLY A 19 -6.39 -14.95 18.32
CA GLY A 19 -5.36 -14.35 17.49
C GLY A 19 -5.52 -14.62 15.99
N LEU A 20 -6.03 -15.80 15.61
CA LEU A 20 -6.33 -16.13 14.21
C LEU A 20 -7.42 -15.22 13.61
N TYR A 21 -8.45 -14.88 14.39
CA TYR A 21 -9.51 -13.96 13.92
C TYR A 21 -8.97 -12.55 13.69
N ILE A 22 -8.15 -12.06 14.61
CA ILE A 22 -7.50 -10.74 14.48
C ILE A 22 -6.55 -10.76 13.28
N LEU A 23 -5.75 -11.82 13.13
CA LEU A 23 -4.82 -11.97 12.02
C LEU A 23 -5.53 -11.94 10.67
N ASP A 24 -6.66 -12.63 10.54
CA ASP A 24 -7.44 -12.69 9.30
C ASP A 24 -7.99 -11.30 8.91
N ILE A 25 -8.60 -10.59 9.87
CA ILE A 25 -9.08 -9.21 9.65
C ILE A 25 -7.91 -8.31 9.23
N VAL A 26 -6.78 -8.36 9.94
CA VAL A 26 -5.60 -7.55 9.62
C VAL A 26 -5.09 -7.86 8.22
N ASP A 27 -4.94 -9.14 7.86
CA ASP A 27 -4.44 -9.55 6.55
C ASP A 27 -5.37 -9.07 5.42
N HIS A 28 -6.68 -9.24 5.58
CA HIS A 28 -7.66 -8.76 4.59
C HIS A 28 -7.56 -7.26 4.37
N PHE A 29 -7.58 -6.46 5.44
CA PHE A 29 -7.55 -4.99 5.32
C PHE A 29 -6.21 -4.46 4.82
N VAL A 30 -5.10 -5.02 5.28
CA VAL A 30 -3.75 -4.58 4.87
C VAL A 30 -3.49 -4.95 3.42
N THR A 31 -3.82 -6.17 2.99
CA THR A 31 -3.50 -6.64 1.64
C THR A 31 -4.46 -6.06 0.60
N ASN A 32 -5.75 -5.96 0.89
CA ASN A 32 -6.74 -5.47 -0.10
C ASN A 32 -6.78 -3.95 -0.23
N TYR A 33 -6.42 -3.20 0.82
CA TYR A 33 -6.45 -1.74 0.76
C TYR A 33 -5.06 -1.14 0.80
N ASN A 34 -4.32 -1.31 1.90
CA ASN A 34 -3.04 -0.62 2.09
C ASN A 34 -2.01 -0.99 1.03
N LEU A 35 -1.80 -2.28 0.76
CA LEU A 35 -0.82 -2.75 -0.22
C LEU A 35 -1.17 -2.28 -1.64
N MET A 36 -2.46 -2.37 -2.02
CA MET A 36 -2.93 -1.92 -3.33
C MET A 36 -2.76 -0.41 -3.51
N LEU A 37 -3.12 0.39 -2.50
CA LEU A 37 -2.97 1.85 -2.52
C LEU A 37 -1.49 2.25 -2.67
N VAL A 38 -0.60 1.67 -1.86
CA VAL A 38 0.84 1.93 -1.95
C VAL A 38 1.37 1.56 -3.34
N ALA A 39 0.97 0.42 -3.89
CA ALA A 39 1.39 -0.03 -5.21
C ALA A 39 0.90 0.90 -6.34
N ILE A 40 -0.32 1.44 -6.24
CA ILE A 40 -0.85 2.45 -7.18
C ILE A 40 0.00 3.73 -7.10
N PHE A 41 0.23 4.26 -5.89
CA PHE A 41 1.04 5.46 -5.71
C PHE A 41 2.46 5.26 -6.24
N GLN A 42 3.11 4.15 -5.91
CA GLN A 42 4.44 3.80 -6.42
C GLN A 42 4.46 3.71 -7.95
N SER A 43 3.45 3.07 -8.55
CA SER A 43 3.34 2.96 -10.02
C SER A 43 3.17 4.34 -10.67
N ILE A 44 2.42 5.26 -10.06
CA ILE A 44 2.26 6.63 -10.55
C ILE A 44 3.58 7.41 -10.44
N LEU A 45 4.23 7.34 -9.27
CA LEU A 45 5.53 7.97 -9.01
C LEU A 45 6.59 7.50 -10.01
N VAL A 46 6.71 6.19 -10.22
CA VAL A 46 7.70 5.60 -11.12
C VAL A 46 7.33 5.84 -12.59
N GLY A 47 6.06 5.65 -12.94
CA GLY A 47 5.56 5.71 -14.31
C GLY A 47 5.64 7.10 -14.92
N TRP A 48 5.20 8.13 -14.20
CA TRP A 48 5.06 9.49 -14.72
C TRP A 48 6.06 10.50 -14.15
N LEU A 49 6.36 10.47 -12.84
CA LEU A 49 7.24 11.46 -12.21
C LEU A 49 8.73 11.14 -12.43
N TYR A 50 9.16 9.93 -12.09
CA TYR A 50 10.55 9.50 -12.32
C TYR A 50 10.81 9.18 -13.79
N GLY A 51 9.80 8.65 -14.48
CA GLY A 51 9.83 8.25 -15.88
C GLY A 51 10.26 6.78 -16.04
N ALA A 52 9.32 5.93 -16.47
CA ALA A 52 9.56 4.50 -16.67
C ALA A 52 10.76 4.21 -17.58
N GLU A 53 10.99 5.01 -18.62
CA GLU A 53 12.13 4.79 -19.52
C GLU A 53 13.50 5.01 -18.86
N LYS A 54 13.60 5.94 -17.90
CA LYS A 54 14.83 6.17 -17.15
C LYS A 54 15.14 4.95 -16.28
N LEU A 55 14.13 4.42 -15.60
CA LEU A 55 14.26 3.22 -14.78
C LEU A 55 14.59 1.98 -15.62
N ARG A 56 13.93 1.79 -16.77
CA ARG A 56 14.25 0.70 -17.71
C ARG A 56 15.70 0.76 -18.19
N ARG A 57 16.21 1.95 -18.55
CA ARG A 57 17.61 2.12 -18.96
C ARG A 57 18.59 1.80 -17.84
N TYR A 58 18.25 2.16 -16.61
CA TYR A 58 19.04 1.81 -15.44
C TYR A 58 19.06 0.29 -15.21
N ILE A 59 17.90 -0.37 -15.24
CA ILE A 59 17.79 -1.83 -15.11
C ILE A 59 18.62 -2.53 -16.20
N ASN A 60 18.52 -2.09 -17.45
CA ASN A 60 19.28 -2.67 -18.57
C ASN A 60 20.80 -2.44 -18.51
N LYS A 61 21.27 -1.53 -17.64
CA LYS A 61 22.70 -1.30 -17.42
C LYS A 61 23.27 -2.25 -16.37
N VAL A 62 22.44 -2.70 -15.43
CA VAL A 62 22.84 -3.56 -14.31
C VAL A 62 22.51 -5.03 -14.56
N SER A 63 21.45 -5.33 -15.31
CA SER A 63 21.04 -6.69 -15.64
C SER A 63 21.77 -7.24 -16.86
N ASP A 64 22.13 -8.53 -16.80
CA ASP A 64 22.57 -9.32 -17.95
C ASP A 64 21.50 -9.42 -19.07
N TRP A 65 20.22 -9.26 -18.70
CA TRP A 65 19.08 -9.39 -19.60
C TRP A 65 18.44 -8.03 -19.87
N LYS A 66 18.20 -7.72 -21.15
CA LYS A 66 17.61 -6.44 -21.58
C LYS A 66 16.09 -6.50 -21.55
N VAL A 67 15.50 -5.63 -20.74
CA VAL A 67 14.08 -5.37 -20.65
C VAL A 67 13.61 -4.51 -21.84
N GLY A 68 12.61 -5.04 -22.57
CA GLY A 68 12.02 -4.42 -23.76
C GLY A 68 11.09 -3.24 -23.46
N LYS A 69 10.61 -2.56 -24.51
CA LYS A 69 9.73 -1.38 -24.39
C LYS A 69 8.36 -1.69 -23.76
N TRP A 70 7.89 -2.95 -23.84
CA TRP A 70 6.64 -3.41 -23.21
C TRP A 70 6.60 -3.14 -21.70
N TRP A 71 7.74 -3.20 -21.02
CA TRP A 71 7.81 -2.94 -19.59
C TRP A 71 7.39 -1.51 -19.20
N ASN A 72 7.69 -0.52 -20.05
CA ASN A 72 7.26 0.85 -19.84
C ASN A 72 5.73 0.95 -19.87
N PHE A 73 5.08 0.24 -20.80
CA PHE A 73 3.63 0.20 -20.90
C PHE A 73 3.02 -0.51 -19.67
N SER A 74 3.65 -1.59 -19.21
CA SER A 74 3.18 -2.33 -18.04
C SER A 74 3.18 -1.47 -16.77
N ILE A 75 4.29 -0.80 -16.45
CA ILE A 75 4.41 0.04 -15.26
C ILE A 75 3.50 1.26 -15.32
N LYS A 76 3.36 1.86 -16.52
CA LYS A 76 2.58 3.09 -16.67
C LYS A 76 1.07 2.86 -16.75
N TYR A 77 0.61 1.75 -17.33
CA TYR A 77 -0.82 1.56 -17.58
C TYR A 77 -1.36 0.25 -17.02
N LEU A 78 -0.73 -0.88 -17.35
CA LEU A 78 -1.27 -2.20 -17.01
C LEU A 78 -1.37 -2.42 -15.50
N ILE A 79 -0.28 -2.18 -14.78
CA ILE A 79 -0.20 -2.37 -13.32
C ILE A 79 -1.16 -1.44 -12.58
N PRO A 80 -1.13 -0.10 -12.79
CA PRO A 80 -2.07 0.77 -12.08
C PRO A 80 -3.53 0.47 -12.43
N MET A 81 -3.84 0.13 -13.70
CA MET A 81 -5.21 -0.24 -14.10
C MET A 81 -5.69 -1.52 -13.43
N ALA A 82 -4.86 -2.57 -13.39
CA ALA A 82 -5.18 -3.82 -12.71
C ALA A 82 -5.40 -3.62 -11.21
N LEU A 83 -4.53 -2.84 -10.55
CA LEU A 83 -4.65 -2.54 -9.13
C LEU A 83 -5.92 -1.74 -8.81
N VAL A 84 -6.27 -0.74 -9.63
CA VAL A 84 -7.51 0.03 -9.48
C VAL A 84 -8.74 -0.86 -9.66
N ALA A 85 -8.72 -1.77 -10.65
CA ALA A 85 -9.81 -2.71 -10.85
C ALA A 85 -9.97 -3.68 -9.66
N LEU A 86 -8.86 -4.22 -9.14
CA LEU A 86 -8.86 -5.06 -7.94
C LEU A 86 -9.43 -4.31 -6.74
N LEU A 87 -8.94 -3.10 -6.47
CA LEU A 87 -9.42 -2.26 -5.37
C LEU A 87 -10.93 -1.98 -5.49
N ALA A 88 -11.42 -1.66 -6.68
CA ALA A 88 -12.84 -1.42 -6.92
C ALA A 88 -13.69 -2.68 -6.67
N THR A 89 -13.21 -3.85 -7.08
CA THR A 89 -13.91 -5.12 -6.81
C THR A 89 -13.93 -5.48 -5.33
N GLN A 90 -12.83 -5.24 -4.60
CA GLN A 90 -12.78 -5.50 -3.16
C GLN A 90 -13.70 -4.55 -2.39
N PHE A 91 -13.65 -3.25 -2.71
CA PHE A 91 -14.56 -2.26 -2.12
C PHE A 91 -16.03 -2.61 -2.38
N SER A 92 -16.36 -3.07 -3.60
CA SER A 92 -17.71 -3.49 -3.95
C SER A 92 -18.16 -4.77 -3.23
N LYS A 93 -17.24 -5.63 -2.82
CA LYS A 93 -17.56 -6.82 -2.01
C LYS A 93 -17.80 -6.43 -0.56
N ASP A 94 -16.90 -5.65 0.02
CA ASP A 94 -16.97 -5.26 1.44
C ASP A 94 -18.21 -4.38 1.74
N ILE A 95 -18.71 -3.62 0.76
CA ILE A 95 -19.95 -2.84 0.93
C ILE A 95 -21.22 -3.70 0.85
N ARG A 96 -21.19 -4.82 0.13
CA ARG A 96 -22.37 -5.68 -0.11
C ARG A 96 -22.54 -6.74 0.98
N THR A 97 -21.44 -7.24 1.51
CA THR A 97 -21.42 -8.25 2.56
C THR A 97 -20.44 -7.79 3.63
N PRO A 98 -20.90 -7.50 4.87
CA PRO A 98 -19.98 -7.25 5.98
C PRO A 98 -18.99 -8.40 6.06
N TYR A 99 -17.69 -8.08 6.07
CA TYR A 99 -16.61 -9.07 6.05
C TYR A 99 -16.88 -10.17 7.08
N GLU A 100 -17.06 -11.41 6.60
CA GLU A 100 -17.44 -12.63 7.34
C GLU A 100 -18.57 -12.50 8.39
N GLY A 101 -19.41 -11.47 8.33
CA GLY A 101 -20.41 -11.21 9.38
C GLY A 101 -19.81 -10.79 10.74
N TYR A 102 -18.58 -10.27 10.76
CA TYR A 102 -17.96 -9.76 11.98
C TYR A 102 -18.75 -8.57 12.56
N PRO A 103 -18.73 -8.39 13.89
CA PRO A 103 -19.39 -7.27 14.54
C PRO A 103 -18.78 -5.92 14.13
N ALA A 104 -19.60 -4.87 14.11
CA ALA A 104 -19.22 -3.55 13.59
C ALA A 104 -17.97 -2.94 14.26
N TRP A 105 -17.68 -3.27 15.52
CA TRP A 105 -16.48 -2.81 16.21
C TRP A 105 -15.20 -3.38 15.58
N ALA A 106 -15.23 -4.62 15.10
CA ALA A 106 -14.07 -5.28 14.48
C ALA A 106 -13.81 -4.69 13.08
N LEU A 107 -14.88 -4.39 12.35
CA LEU A 107 -14.80 -3.67 11.08
C LEU A 107 -14.23 -2.25 11.27
N GLY A 108 -14.61 -1.57 12.36
CA GLY A 108 -14.06 -0.26 12.72
C GLY A 108 -12.54 -0.27 12.93
N ILE A 109 -12.02 -1.34 13.55
CA ILE A 109 -10.56 -1.54 13.72
C ILE A 109 -9.90 -1.73 12.35
N GLY A 110 -10.49 -2.54 11.46
CA GLY A 110 -9.99 -2.74 10.10
C GLY A 110 -9.90 -1.44 9.30
N TRP A 111 -10.95 -0.62 9.32
CA TRP A 111 -10.94 0.70 8.68
C TRP A 111 -9.91 1.64 9.29
N ALA A 112 -9.76 1.66 10.62
CA ALA A 112 -8.73 2.47 11.27
C ALA A 112 -7.31 2.10 10.79
N MET A 113 -7.04 0.81 10.53
CA MET A 113 -5.76 0.35 9.98
C MET A 113 -5.50 0.80 8.54
N VAL A 114 -6.54 1.18 7.78
CA VAL A 114 -6.38 1.78 6.45
C VAL A 114 -6.16 3.28 6.56
N PHE A 115 -6.97 3.97 7.36
CA PHE A 115 -6.91 5.44 7.46
C PHE A 115 -5.64 5.93 8.16
N LEU A 116 -5.16 5.25 9.22
CA LEU A 116 -3.97 5.68 9.96
C LEU A 116 -2.72 5.83 9.07
N PRO A 117 -2.25 4.81 8.34
CA PRO A 117 -1.07 4.95 7.48
C PRO A 117 -1.29 5.94 6.33
N LEU A 118 -2.50 6.04 5.78
CA LEU A 118 -2.84 7.02 4.74
C LEU A 118 -2.72 8.46 5.25
N LEU A 119 -3.22 8.74 6.46
CA LEU A 119 -3.14 10.06 7.08
C LEU A 119 -1.69 10.43 7.40
N ILE A 120 -0.89 9.49 7.91
CA ILE A 120 0.55 9.70 8.13
C ILE A 120 1.24 10.04 6.81
N PHE A 121 0.98 9.26 5.76
CA PHE A 121 1.54 9.50 4.43
C PHE A 121 1.15 10.89 3.89
N LEU A 122 -0.12 11.29 4.00
CA LEU A 122 -0.59 12.61 3.58
C LEU A 122 0.03 13.72 4.41
N SER A 123 0.12 13.56 5.73
CA SER A 123 0.74 14.53 6.63
C SER A 123 2.21 14.74 6.28
N LEU A 124 2.95 13.68 6.00
CA LEU A 124 4.35 13.78 5.58
C LEU A 124 4.48 14.55 4.26
N LEU A 125 3.62 14.27 3.27
CA LEU A 125 3.62 15.00 2.01
C LEU A 125 3.30 16.49 2.18
N VAL A 126 2.40 16.85 3.10
CA VAL A 126 2.07 18.25 3.40
C VAL A 126 3.24 18.95 4.08
N THR A 127 3.83 18.34 5.11
CA THR A 127 4.99 18.90 5.82
C THR A 127 6.14 19.15 4.86
N ASP A 128 6.44 18.22 3.96
CA ASP A 128 7.54 18.36 3.01
C ASP A 128 7.32 19.57 2.07
N LYS A 129 6.09 19.77 1.59
CA LYS A 129 5.73 20.96 0.79
C LYS A 129 5.90 22.26 1.58
N THR A 130 5.50 22.29 2.86
CA THR A 130 5.66 23.49 3.70
C THR A 130 7.12 23.81 3.98
N LEU A 131 7.98 22.81 4.18
CA LEU A 131 9.42 23.01 4.38
C LEU A 131 10.13 23.49 3.12
N ILE A 132 9.71 23.00 1.94
CA ILE A 132 10.25 23.47 0.66
C ILE A 132 9.83 24.92 0.41
N ASN A 133 8.57 25.29 0.66
CA ASN A 133 8.07 26.65 0.43
C ASN A 133 8.65 27.67 1.41
N GLY A 134 8.85 27.32 2.69
CA GLY A 134 9.48 28.21 3.68
C GLY A 134 11.00 28.36 3.55
N ARG A 135 11.65 27.63 2.64
CA ARG A 135 13.09 27.74 2.32
C ARG A 135 13.34 28.71 1.17
N THR A 136 12.30 29.06 0.39
CA THR A 136 12.37 29.94 -0.78
C THR A 136 11.99 31.40 -0.48
N ASP A 137 11.57 31.69 0.75
CA ASP A 137 11.28 33.03 1.28
C ASP A 137 12.47 33.54 2.12
#